data_AF-A0A1X7IVW2-F1
#
_entry.id   AF-A0A1X7IVW2-F1
#
_cell.length_a   1.000
_cell.length_b   1.000
_cell.length_c   1.000
_cell.angle_alpha   90.00
_cell.angle_beta   90.00
_cell.angle_gamma   90.00
#
_symmetry.space_group_name_H-M   'P 1'
#
loop_
_entity.id
_entity.type
_entity.pdbx_description
1 polymer ?
#
loop_
_entity_poly.entity_id
_entity_poly.type
_entity_poly.pdbx_seq_one_letter_code
_entity_poly.pdbx_strand_id
1 'polypeptide(L)'
;MIEITEGYIDAMAPNASAIKNAQGLVRKRSYVELKQSKDGTLLFGECAGSGKSNYSCSADFVNKEQPVLRCSCPSRQFPCKHSLGLLYAFAAGQPFAESDIPEDILAKREKAEKRELKKQQDGDAKDAKPKPKKVNKSALKKKIQAQLEGLDLLEKLTLSLVRSGLGTIDKTVLKSMKDHVKQLGNHYLTGAQIELRRLVLLLEEKNLEENYSQAMEQMILLHAFIKKGRAHLTAKLADPELPLDSETTIEEWLGHAWQLSELHDIGFVHREAELIQLAFLSYDDKGRQEFVDQGYWLETSTGEVNRTLQFRPYKAAKFIKEEDSFFDAVLVSELYRYPGDINRRIRWEAMTARPLSEQDYESIHKNAHRSFADVIKQVKNQLKNPLGDRHPVMLVHVSRIQESEEGQFVCLDENGQQLQLEDTKYYGCSTVSLLPYVPKAMLEDVQLLVMFEHQQDRGQLIAQPLTLIKGTDMLRLLY
;
A
#
# COMPACT_ATOMS: atom_id res chain seq x y z
N MET A 1 19.38 -13.63 19.69
CA MET A 1 18.08 -14.33 19.78
C MET A 1 17.18 -13.74 18.70
N ILE A 2 16.37 -14.54 18.01
CA ILE A 2 15.44 -14.03 16.99
C ILE A 2 14.26 -13.44 17.73
N GLU A 3 13.97 -12.16 17.50
CA GLU A 3 12.76 -11.54 18.01
C GLU A 3 11.62 -11.84 17.03
N ILE A 4 10.62 -12.59 17.50
CA ILE A 4 9.47 -13.02 16.71
C ILE A 4 8.22 -12.53 17.43
N THR A 5 7.62 -11.47 16.91
CA THR A 5 6.36 -10.92 17.42
C THR A 5 5.17 -11.60 16.75
N GLU A 6 3.99 -11.52 17.34
CA GLU A 6 2.76 -12.00 16.69
C GLU A 6 2.47 -11.24 15.40
N GLY A 7 2.69 -9.92 15.38
CA GLY A 7 2.53 -9.07 14.19
C GLY A 7 3.42 -9.52 13.04
N TYR A 8 4.68 -9.87 13.30
CA TYR A 8 5.58 -10.44 12.30
C TYR A 8 5.05 -11.75 11.71
N ILE A 9 4.50 -12.63 12.55
CA ILE A 9 3.90 -13.90 12.10
C ILE A 9 2.66 -13.66 11.24
N ASP A 10 1.81 -12.72 11.64
CA ASP A 10 0.60 -12.31 10.90
C ASP A 10 0.97 -11.77 9.51
N ALA A 11 1.99 -10.92 9.43
CA ALA A 11 2.49 -10.38 8.16
C ALA A 11 3.13 -11.43 7.23
N MET A 12 3.54 -12.60 7.76
CA MET A 12 3.96 -13.72 6.93
C MET A 12 2.79 -14.60 6.48
N ALA A 13 1.64 -14.50 7.14
CA ALA A 13 0.52 -15.38 6.89
C ALA A 13 -0.14 -15.08 5.53
N PRO A 14 -0.51 -16.11 4.77
CA PRO A 14 -1.14 -15.92 3.46
C PRO A 14 -2.58 -15.36 3.53
N ASN A 15 -3.26 -15.50 4.67
CA ASN A 15 -4.57 -14.89 4.98
C ASN A 15 -4.96 -15.07 6.46
N ALA A 16 -5.98 -14.33 6.91
CA ALA A 16 -6.51 -14.38 8.27
C ALA A 16 -7.02 -15.78 8.70
N SER A 17 -7.51 -16.61 7.77
CA SER A 17 -7.90 -17.98 8.08
C SER A 17 -6.69 -18.83 8.49
N ALA A 18 -5.53 -18.65 7.84
CA ALA A 18 -4.31 -19.34 8.22
C ALA A 18 -3.84 -18.95 9.63
N ILE A 19 -3.90 -17.65 9.97
CA ILE A 19 -3.62 -17.10 11.31
C ILE A 19 -4.50 -17.82 12.36
N LYS A 20 -5.82 -17.74 12.18
CA LYS A 20 -6.79 -18.30 13.14
C LYS A 20 -6.62 -19.81 13.33
N ASN A 21 -6.35 -20.53 12.24
CA ASN A 21 -6.10 -21.97 12.28
C ASN A 21 -4.78 -22.32 12.96
N ALA A 22 -3.72 -21.54 12.73
CA ALA A 22 -2.41 -21.70 13.36
C ALA A 22 -2.49 -21.50 14.87
N GLN A 23 -3.07 -20.38 15.32
CA GLN A 23 -3.33 -20.10 16.74
C GLN A 23 -4.20 -21.20 17.37
N GLY A 24 -5.19 -21.71 16.63
CA GLY A 24 -6.03 -22.83 17.06
C GLY A 24 -5.25 -24.12 17.36
N LEU A 25 -4.19 -24.42 16.59
CA LEU A 25 -3.32 -25.59 16.84
C LEU A 25 -2.51 -25.43 18.14
N VAL A 26 -2.01 -24.22 18.39
CA VAL A 26 -1.27 -23.90 19.62
C VAL A 26 -2.19 -24.04 20.84
N ARG A 27 -3.40 -23.48 20.79
CA ARG A 27 -4.40 -23.59 21.87
C ARG A 27 -4.82 -25.03 22.16
N LYS A 28 -4.90 -25.86 21.12
CA LYS A 28 -5.22 -27.30 21.24
C LYS A 28 -4.04 -28.15 21.68
N ARG A 29 -2.85 -27.56 21.90
CA ARG A 29 -1.60 -28.28 22.22
C ARG A 29 -1.31 -29.40 21.21
N SER A 30 -1.50 -29.10 19.93
CA SER A 30 -1.35 -30.08 18.84
C SER A 30 0.12 -30.35 18.46
N TYR A 31 1.08 -29.62 19.03
CA TYR A 31 2.51 -29.84 18.82
C TYR A 31 3.01 -30.93 19.76
N VAL A 32 3.53 -32.02 19.19
CA VAL A 32 4.08 -33.18 19.92
C VAL A 32 5.53 -32.92 20.30
N GLU A 33 6.28 -32.26 19.42
CA GLU A 33 7.66 -31.85 19.67
C GLU A 33 7.86 -30.39 19.25
N LEU A 34 8.60 -29.65 20.09
CA LEU A 34 9.07 -28.29 19.83
C LEU A 34 10.58 -28.25 20.13
N LYS A 35 11.38 -27.95 19.11
CA LYS A 35 12.84 -27.98 19.17
C LYS A 35 13.44 -26.72 18.57
N GLN A 36 14.54 -26.28 19.15
CA GLN A 36 15.32 -25.14 18.66
C GLN A 36 16.79 -25.56 18.49
N SER A 37 17.45 -25.04 17.48
CA SER A 37 18.89 -25.25 17.31
C SER A 37 19.71 -24.50 18.36
N LYS A 38 20.89 -25.02 18.72
CA LYS A 38 21.78 -24.40 19.71
C LYS A 38 22.22 -22.96 19.35
N ASP A 39 22.33 -22.67 18.06
CA ASP A 39 22.64 -21.32 17.53
C ASP A 39 21.40 -20.39 17.49
N GLY A 40 20.22 -20.92 17.82
CA GLY A 40 18.95 -20.21 17.82
C GLY A 40 18.42 -19.85 16.43
N THR A 41 19.02 -20.34 15.33
CA THR A 41 18.65 -19.97 13.95
C THR A 41 17.53 -20.81 13.33
N LEU A 42 17.22 -21.97 13.92
CA LEU A 42 16.20 -22.89 13.43
C LEU A 42 15.22 -23.25 14.53
N LEU A 43 13.93 -23.07 14.23
CA LEU A 43 12.84 -23.67 14.99
C LEU A 43 12.31 -24.86 14.20
N PHE A 44 12.05 -25.99 14.85
CA PHE A 44 11.46 -27.15 14.20
C PHE A 44 10.67 -28.01 15.18
N GLY A 45 9.73 -28.78 14.66
CA GLY A 45 8.87 -29.59 15.51
C GLY A 45 7.90 -30.45 14.73
N GLU A 46 7.13 -31.22 15.47
CA GLU A 46 6.12 -32.12 14.95
C GLU A 46 4.73 -31.68 15.41
N CYS A 47 3.82 -31.48 14.47
CA CYS A 47 2.42 -31.20 14.74
C CYS A 47 1.56 -32.43 14.44
N ALA A 48 0.67 -32.78 15.36
CA ALA A 48 -0.34 -33.81 15.15
C ALA A 48 -1.16 -33.49 13.89
N GLY A 49 -1.12 -34.40 12.93
CA GLY A 49 -1.76 -34.26 11.63
C GLY A 49 -3.13 -34.93 11.55
N SER A 50 -3.83 -34.72 10.44
CA SER A 50 -5.08 -35.44 10.13
C SER A 50 -4.85 -36.86 9.60
N GLY A 51 -3.58 -37.26 9.41
CA GLY A 51 -3.18 -38.58 8.93
C GLY A 51 -2.59 -39.46 10.04
N LYS A 52 -1.96 -40.58 9.65
CA LYS A 52 -1.35 -41.54 10.58
C LYS A 52 -0.01 -41.07 11.17
N SER A 53 0.66 -40.11 10.53
CA SER A 53 1.95 -39.55 10.94
C SER A 53 1.83 -38.06 11.24
N ASN A 54 2.66 -37.57 12.17
CA ASN A 54 2.80 -36.15 12.45
C ASN A 54 3.38 -35.39 11.25
N TYR A 55 3.06 -34.12 11.12
CA TYR A 55 3.68 -33.23 10.15
C TYR A 55 4.90 -32.56 10.77
N SER A 56 6.06 -32.74 10.15
CA SER A 56 7.26 -32.00 10.49
C SER A 56 7.17 -30.58 9.92
N CYS A 57 7.50 -29.60 10.74
CA CYS A 57 7.53 -28.20 10.37
C CYS A 57 8.83 -27.56 10.84
N SER A 58 9.35 -26.60 10.08
CA SER A 58 10.54 -25.85 10.44
C SER A 58 10.49 -24.41 9.95
N ALA A 59 11.18 -23.55 10.68
CA ALA A 59 11.37 -22.13 10.39
C ALA A 59 12.85 -21.77 10.52
N ASP A 60 13.45 -21.38 9.41
CA ASP A 60 14.89 -21.22 9.24
C ASP A 60 15.25 -19.74 9.02
N PHE A 61 15.95 -19.14 9.98
CA PHE A 61 16.22 -17.71 10.08
C PHE A 61 17.69 -17.35 9.83
N VAL A 62 18.41 -18.16 9.04
CA VAL A 62 19.76 -17.78 8.56
C VAL A 62 19.72 -16.42 7.86
N ASN A 63 18.72 -16.21 7.00
CA ASN A 63 18.31 -14.88 6.57
C ASN A 63 17.14 -14.42 7.46
N LYS A 64 17.40 -13.41 8.31
CA LYS A 64 16.42 -12.89 9.27
C LYS A 64 15.27 -12.14 8.59
N GLU A 65 15.53 -11.45 7.48
CA GLU A 65 14.52 -10.64 6.78
C GLU A 65 13.58 -11.50 5.92
N GLN A 66 14.04 -12.69 5.51
CA GLN A 66 13.28 -13.62 4.69
C GLN A 66 13.46 -15.06 5.18
N PRO A 67 12.85 -15.42 6.31
CA PRO A 67 12.97 -16.76 6.86
C PRO A 67 12.28 -17.81 5.99
N VAL A 68 12.88 -19.00 5.92
CA VAL A 68 12.37 -20.09 5.08
C VAL A 68 11.52 -21.03 5.92
N LEU A 69 10.20 -20.97 5.69
CA LEU A 69 9.22 -21.83 6.36
C LEU A 69 8.94 -23.10 5.54
N ARG A 70 9.03 -24.26 6.19
CA ARG A 70 8.83 -25.57 5.56
C ARG A 70 7.87 -26.41 6.39
N CYS A 71 7.08 -27.25 5.71
CA CYS A 71 6.23 -28.24 6.37
C CYS A 71 5.99 -29.43 5.44
N SER A 72 5.89 -30.64 5.99
CA SER A 72 5.56 -31.86 5.25
C SER A 72 4.07 -32.07 4.98
N CYS A 73 3.19 -31.16 5.43
CA CYS A 73 1.75 -31.28 5.20
C CYS A 73 1.38 -31.09 3.71
N PRO A 74 0.28 -31.70 3.22
CA PRO A 74 -0.14 -31.62 1.81
C PRO A 74 -0.75 -30.26 1.40
N SER A 75 -0.68 -29.25 2.28
CA SER A 75 -1.19 -27.90 1.99
C SER A 75 -0.49 -27.30 0.78
N ARG A 76 -1.24 -26.64 -0.10
CA ARG A 76 -0.68 -25.81 -1.19
C ARG A 76 -0.52 -24.34 -0.79
N GLN A 77 -1.00 -23.97 0.39
CA GLN A 77 -0.86 -22.64 0.97
C GLN A 77 0.40 -22.63 1.85
N PHE A 78 1.34 -21.74 1.50
CA PHE A 78 2.62 -21.56 2.18
C PHE A 78 2.84 -20.08 2.49
N PRO A 79 3.25 -19.71 3.71
CA PRO A 79 3.38 -20.55 4.90
C PRO A 79 2.08 -21.25 5.32
N CYS A 80 2.16 -22.52 5.73
CA CYS A 80 0.97 -23.26 6.15
C CYS A 80 0.68 -23.02 7.65
N LYS A 81 -0.54 -23.35 8.09
CA LYS A 81 -0.95 -23.21 9.50
C LYS A 81 -0.02 -23.92 10.51
N HIS A 82 0.66 -25.00 10.13
CA HIS A 82 1.57 -25.72 11.02
C HIS A 82 2.91 -24.99 11.19
N SER A 83 3.46 -24.42 10.12
CA SER A 83 4.67 -23.58 10.22
C SER A 83 4.37 -22.28 10.98
N LEU A 84 3.23 -21.64 10.71
CA LEU A 84 2.82 -20.45 11.45
C LEU A 84 2.57 -20.75 12.93
N GLY A 85 1.91 -21.86 13.25
CA GLY A 85 1.66 -22.26 14.64
C GLY A 85 2.95 -22.58 15.42
N LEU A 86 4.00 -23.05 14.75
CA LEU A 86 5.33 -23.23 15.36
C LEU A 86 5.89 -21.87 15.81
N LEU A 87 5.74 -20.84 14.98
CA LEU A 87 6.16 -19.47 15.33
C LEU A 87 5.30 -18.89 16.46
N TYR A 88 3.98 -19.06 16.43
CA TYR A 88 3.12 -18.60 17.54
C TYR A 88 3.44 -19.32 18.85
N ALA A 89 3.76 -20.62 18.81
CA ALA A 89 4.18 -21.36 19.99
C ALA A 89 5.47 -20.76 20.59
N PHE A 90 6.42 -20.37 19.75
CA PHE A 90 7.64 -19.69 20.16
C PHE A 90 7.36 -18.29 20.73
N ALA A 91 6.57 -17.47 20.02
CA ALA A 91 6.18 -16.13 20.46
C ALA A 91 5.40 -16.14 21.79
N ALA A 92 4.60 -17.18 22.03
CA ALA A 92 3.89 -17.40 23.28
C ALA A 92 4.77 -17.92 24.43
N GLY A 93 6.08 -18.07 24.23
CA GLY A 93 7.03 -18.51 25.25
C GLY A 93 6.90 -19.99 25.63
N GLN A 94 6.38 -20.85 24.76
CA GLN A 94 6.37 -22.28 25.03
C GLN A 94 7.81 -22.83 25.08
N PRO A 95 8.10 -23.87 25.87
CA PRO A 95 9.45 -24.41 25.97
C PRO A 95 9.82 -25.17 24.68
N PHE A 96 10.97 -24.82 24.10
CA PHE A 96 11.58 -25.53 22.98
C PHE A 96 12.84 -26.26 23.49
N ALA A 97 12.93 -27.56 23.22
CA ALA A 97 14.10 -28.35 23.60
C ALA A 97 15.28 -28.08 22.63
N GLU A 98 16.48 -27.88 23.16
CA GLU A 98 17.66 -27.75 22.31
C GLU A 98 17.98 -29.06 21.60
N SER A 99 18.25 -28.98 20.29
CA SER A 99 18.62 -30.12 19.47
C SER A 99 19.58 -29.69 18.35
N ASP A 100 20.36 -30.64 17.84
CA ASP A 100 21.19 -30.37 16.66
C ASP A 100 20.31 -30.17 15.42
N ILE A 101 20.84 -29.41 14.46
CA ILE A 101 20.16 -29.10 13.21
C ILE A 101 20.04 -30.38 12.37
N PRO A 102 18.83 -30.77 11.93
CA PRO A 102 18.65 -31.95 11.08
C PRO A 102 19.47 -31.88 9.78
N GLU A 103 20.07 -33.00 9.38
CA GLU A 103 20.93 -33.10 8.19
C GLU A 103 20.22 -32.66 6.90
N ASP A 104 18.91 -32.89 6.80
CA ASP A 104 18.12 -32.49 5.62
C ASP A 104 18.02 -30.96 5.48
N ILE A 105 18.03 -30.23 6.60
CA ILE A 105 18.03 -28.75 6.62
C ILE A 105 19.43 -28.23 6.29
N LEU A 106 20.50 -28.83 6.82
CA LEU A 106 21.88 -28.48 6.48
C LEU A 106 22.13 -28.61 4.97
N ALA A 107 21.74 -29.74 4.36
CA ALA A 107 21.86 -29.94 2.92
C ALA A 107 21.05 -28.91 2.11
N LYS A 108 19.90 -28.46 2.62
CA LYS A 108 19.10 -27.40 1.99
C LYS A 108 19.76 -26.02 2.13
N ARG A 109 20.38 -25.70 3.27
CA ARG A 109 21.14 -24.46 3.49
C ARG A 109 22.31 -24.37 2.52
N GLU A 110 23.15 -25.41 2.43
CA GLU A 110 24.26 -25.44 1.46
C GLU A 110 23.80 -25.25 0.01
N LYS A 111 22.66 -25.84 -0.36
CA LYS A 111 22.09 -25.68 -1.70
C LYS A 111 21.57 -24.27 -1.93
N ALA A 112 21.03 -23.60 -0.90
CA ALA A 112 20.60 -22.21 -0.96
C ALA A 112 21.80 -21.27 -1.09
N GLU A 113 22.83 -21.43 -0.25
CA GLU A 113 24.08 -20.66 -0.31
C GLU A 113 24.76 -20.81 -1.67
N LYS A 114 24.86 -22.03 -2.22
CA LYS A 114 25.40 -22.25 -3.58
C LYS A 114 24.58 -21.56 -4.67
N ARG A 115 23.28 -21.34 -4.47
CA ARG A 115 22.43 -20.58 -5.40
C ARG A 115 22.60 -19.08 -5.23
N GLU A 116 22.74 -18.61 -4.00
CA GLU A 116 22.99 -17.19 -3.69
C GLU A 116 24.37 -16.75 -4.15
N LEU A 117 25.41 -17.55 -3.90
CA LEU A 117 26.77 -17.29 -4.42
C LEU A 117 26.79 -17.27 -5.95
N LYS A 118 26.01 -18.11 -6.64
CA LYS A 118 25.85 -18.01 -8.10
C LYS A 118 25.13 -16.73 -8.52
N LYS A 119 24.07 -16.33 -7.81
CA LYS A 119 23.36 -15.07 -8.06
C LYS A 119 24.22 -13.84 -7.77
N GLN A 120 25.09 -13.90 -6.76
CA GLN A 120 26.05 -12.87 -6.41
C GLN A 120 27.22 -12.84 -7.39
N GLN A 121 27.73 -13.97 -7.87
CA GLN A 121 28.74 -13.99 -8.96
C GLN A 121 28.16 -13.46 -10.29
N ASP A 122 26.89 -13.77 -10.58
CA ASP A 122 26.13 -13.16 -11.69
C ASP A 122 25.66 -11.72 -11.38
N GLY A 123 25.81 -11.27 -10.12
CA GLY A 123 25.36 -9.98 -9.57
C GLY A 123 26.49 -8.95 -9.43
N ASP A 124 27.69 -9.36 -9.04
CA ASP A 124 28.94 -8.59 -9.11
C ASP A 124 29.35 -8.37 -10.57
N ALA A 125 28.95 -9.28 -11.47
CA ALA A 125 28.98 -9.03 -12.91
C ALA A 125 27.91 -8.00 -13.38
N LYS A 126 27.00 -7.53 -12.51
CA LYS A 126 26.01 -6.48 -12.77
C LYS A 126 26.31 -5.13 -12.11
N ASP A 127 27.34 -5.03 -11.26
CA ASP A 127 28.01 -3.74 -11.02
C ASP A 127 28.74 -3.24 -12.28
N ALA A 128 29.00 -4.14 -13.24
CA ALA A 128 28.99 -3.76 -14.64
C ALA A 128 27.53 -3.64 -15.09
N LYS A 129 26.99 -2.40 -15.04
CA LYS A 129 25.67 -1.97 -15.56
C LYS A 129 24.99 -3.06 -16.41
N PRO A 130 23.84 -3.64 -16.00
CA PRO A 130 23.14 -4.58 -16.85
C PRO A 130 22.96 -3.95 -18.23
N LYS A 131 23.49 -4.59 -19.28
CA LYS A 131 23.38 -4.08 -20.65
C LYS A 131 21.92 -3.66 -20.86
N PRO A 132 21.64 -2.39 -21.21
CA PRO A 132 20.27 -1.92 -21.35
C PRO A 132 19.56 -2.89 -22.26
N LYS A 133 18.42 -3.46 -21.81
CA LYS A 133 17.60 -4.33 -22.65
C LYS A 133 17.38 -3.56 -23.93
N LYS A 134 17.95 -4.04 -25.04
CA LYS A 134 17.89 -3.36 -26.33
C LYS A 134 16.41 -3.16 -26.65
N VAL A 135 15.93 -1.93 -26.48
CA VAL A 135 14.53 -1.61 -26.66
C VAL A 135 14.18 -1.98 -28.08
N ASN A 136 13.20 -2.88 -28.24
CA ASN A 136 12.69 -3.18 -29.57
C ASN A 136 11.90 -1.96 -30.04
N LYS A 137 12.60 -1.03 -30.71
CA LYS A 137 12.06 0.25 -31.18
C LYS A 137 10.79 0.07 -32.01
N SER A 138 10.70 -1.01 -32.79
CA SER A 138 9.50 -1.31 -33.57
C SER A 138 8.30 -1.67 -32.69
N ALA A 139 8.51 -2.52 -31.69
CA ALA A 139 7.44 -2.89 -30.75
C ALA A 139 7.02 -1.71 -29.87
N LEU A 140 7.97 -0.91 -29.38
CA LEU A 140 7.70 0.30 -28.61
C LEU A 140 6.89 1.30 -29.44
N LYS A 141 7.32 1.57 -30.68
CA LYS A 141 6.60 2.47 -31.60
C LYS A 141 5.16 2.01 -31.84
N LYS A 142 4.94 0.71 -32.08
CA LYS A 142 3.59 0.14 -32.24
C LYS A 142 2.73 0.31 -30.98
N LYS A 143 3.31 0.08 -29.78
CA LYS A 143 2.61 0.27 -28.50
C LYS A 143 2.22 1.73 -28.32
N ILE A 144 3.16 2.67 -28.51
CA ILE A 144 2.90 4.11 -28.37
C ILE A 144 1.83 4.57 -29.37
N GLN A 145 1.88 4.12 -30.61
CA GLN A 145 0.86 4.46 -31.62
C GLN A 145 -0.53 3.98 -31.21
N ALA A 146 -0.65 2.74 -30.70
CA ALA A 146 -1.91 2.23 -30.16
C ALA A 146 -2.38 3.06 -28.95
N GLN A 147 -1.48 3.44 -28.05
CA GLN A 147 -1.83 4.32 -26.92
C GLN A 147 -2.35 5.68 -27.40
N LEU A 148 -1.72 6.31 -28.40
CA LEU A 148 -2.17 7.57 -28.99
C LEU A 148 -3.56 7.44 -29.63
N GLU A 149 -3.82 6.36 -30.37
CA GLU A 149 -5.15 6.05 -30.92
C GLU A 149 -6.20 5.89 -29.80
N GLY A 150 -5.83 5.22 -28.70
CA GLY A 150 -6.68 5.11 -27.52
C GLY A 150 -6.99 6.46 -26.87
N LEU A 151 -6.03 7.37 -26.81
CA LEU A 151 -6.23 8.74 -26.32
C LEU A 151 -7.16 9.55 -27.24
N ASP A 152 -7.05 9.38 -28.56
CA ASP A 152 -7.97 10.01 -29.52
C ASP A 152 -9.42 9.56 -29.33
N LEU A 153 -9.63 8.26 -29.10
CA LEU A 153 -10.96 7.71 -28.81
C LEU A 153 -11.51 8.29 -27.50
N LEU A 154 -10.70 8.33 -26.45
CA LEU A 154 -11.10 8.88 -25.16
C LEU A 154 -11.42 10.37 -25.25
N GLU A 155 -10.64 11.14 -26.01
CA GLU A 155 -10.85 12.57 -26.20
C GLU A 155 -12.17 12.84 -26.93
N LYS A 156 -12.44 12.11 -28.01
CA LYS A 156 -13.72 12.21 -28.73
C LYS A 156 -14.91 11.92 -27.84
N LEU A 157 -14.83 10.85 -27.02
CA LEU A 157 -15.87 10.51 -26.05
C LEU A 157 -16.06 11.64 -25.03
N THR A 158 -14.97 12.09 -24.41
CA THR A 158 -14.99 13.13 -23.37
C THR A 158 -15.59 14.44 -23.91
N LEU A 159 -15.16 14.88 -25.10
CA LEU A 159 -15.72 16.08 -25.75
C LEU A 159 -17.18 15.91 -26.13
N SER A 160 -17.60 14.71 -26.55
CA SER A 160 -19.00 14.43 -26.85
C SER A 160 -19.87 14.57 -25.60
N LEU A 161 -19.43 14.02 -24.46
CA LEU A 161 -20.14 14.12 -23.18
C LEU A 161 -20.25 15.56 -22.69
N VAL A 162 -19.17 16.35 -22.84
CA VAL A 162 -19.18 17.79 -22.49
C VAL A 162 -20.17 18.56 -23.37
N ARG A 163 -20.21 18.27 -24.68
CA ARG A 163 -21.12 18.96 -25.62
C ARG A 163 -22.58 18.59 -25.41
N SER A 164 -22.88 17.33 -25.11
CA SER A 164 -24.25 16.87 -24.86
C SER A 164 -24.74 17.29 -23.48
N GLY A 165 -23.84 17.42 -22.51
CA GLY A 165 -24.15 17.61 -21.10
C GLY A 165 -24.37 16.27 -20.38
N LEU A 166 -24.10 16.25 -19.08
CA LEU A 166 -24.26 15.04 -18.26
C LEU A 166 -25.74 14.66 -18.03
N GLY A 167 -26.65 15.63 -18.09
CA GLY A 167 -28.09 15.39 -17.95
C GLY A 167 -28.72 14.59 -19.09
N THR A 168 -28.01 14.41 -20.22
CA THR A 168 -28.49 13.62 -21.36
C THR A 168 -28.01 12.18 -21.33
N ILE A 169 -27.37 11.74 -20.25
CA ILE A 169 -26.82 10.40 -20.14
C ILE A 169 -27.96 9.40 -19.93
N ASP A 170 -28.16 8.54 -20.92
CA ASP A 170 -29.12 7.43 -20.87
C ASP A 170 -28.40 6.07 -20.84
N LYS A 171 -29.19 4.99 -20.84
CA LYS A 171 -28.65 3.62 -20.89
C LYS A 171 -27.83 3.34 -22.16
N THR A 172 -28.12 4.02 -23.26
CA THR A 172 -27.42 3.85 -24.54
C THR A 172 -26.03 4.46 -24.46
N VAL A 173 -25.92 5.68 -23.93
CA VAL A 173 -24.66 6.38 -23.69
C VAL A 173 -23.80 5.60 -22.70
N LEU A 174 -24.37 5.15 -21.57
CA LEU A 174 -23.65 4.34 -20.59
C LEU A 174 -23.10 3.05 -21.19
N LYS A 175 -23.90 2.36 -22.03
CA LYS A 175 -23.43 1.16 -22.74
C LYS A 175 -22.26 1.48 -23.67
N SER A 176 -22.35 2.57 -24.43
CA SER A 176 -21.25 3.04 -25.28
C SER A 176 -19.99 3.34 -24.47
N MET A 177 -20.11 4.02 -23.32
CA MET A 177 -18.97 4.28 -22.42
C MET A 177 -18.33 2.99 -21.91
N LYS A 178 -19.13 1.99 -21.52
CA LYS A 178 -18.63 0.66 -21.11
C LYS A 178 -17.87 -0.07 -22.21
N ASP A 179 -18.26 0.10 -23.46
CA ASP A 179 -17.52 -0.47 -24.59
C ASP A 179 -16.20 0.28 -24.83
N HIS A 180 -16.17 1.61 -24.66
CA HIS A 180 -14.91 2.38 -24.67
C HIS A 180 -13.97 1.96 -23.52
N VAL A 181 -14.48 1.67 -22.31
CA VAL A 181 -13.68 1.12 -21.20
C VAL A 181 -12.96 -0.16 -21.62
N LYS A 182 -13.61 -1.05 -22.37
CA LYS A 182 -12.94 -2.27 -22.90
C LYS A 182 -11.89 -1.93 -23.95
N GLN A 183 -12.21 -1.02 -24.86
CA GLN A 183 -11.28 -0.60 -25.92
C GLN A 183 -10.00 0.02 -25.37
N LEU A 184 -10.07 0.84 -24.32
CA LEU A 184 -8.87 1.44 -23.71
C LEU A 184 -7.88 0.40 -23.18
N GLY A 185 -8.39 -0.71 -22.63
CA GLY A 185 -7.55 -1.85 -22.22
C GLY A 185 -6.77 -2.46 -23.40
N ASN A 186 -7.39 -2.56 -24.58
CA ASN A 186 -6.73 -3.06 -25.79
C ASN A 186 -5.63 -2.12 -26.31
N HIS A 187 -5.67 -0.84 -25.93
CA HIS A 187 -4.68 0.17 -26.29
C HIS A 187 -3.61 0.39 -25.20
N TYR A 188 -3.48 -0.52 -24.22
CA TYR A 188 -2.49 -0.43 -23.14
C TYR A 188 -2.63 0.83 -22.27
N LEU A 189 -3.84 1.39 -22.16
CA LEU A 189 -4.13 2.56 -21.32
C LEU A 189 -4.92 2.14 -20.07
N THR A 190 -4.26 1.40 -19.19
CA THR A 190 -4.90 0.86 -17.96
C THR A 190 -5.37 1.96 -17.03
N GLY A 191 -4.59 3.03 -16.83
CA GLY A 191 -5.01 4.20 -16.05
C GLY A 191 -6.29 4.82 -16.61
N ALA A 192 -6.31 5.14 -17.91
CA ALA A 192 -7.50 5.69 -18.58
C ALA A 192 -8.72 4.78 -18.49
N GLN A 193 -8.52 3.46 -18.61
CA GLN A 193 -9.57 2.46 -18.47
C GLN A 193 -10.20 2.49 -17.07
N ILE A 194 -9.39 2.56 -16.02
CA ILE A 194 -9.84 2.64 -14.62
C ILE A 194 -10.66 3.92 -14.41
N GLU A 195 -10.14 5.06 -14.85
CA GLU A 195 -10.77 6.36 -14.62
C GLU A 195 -12.06 6.54 -15.42
N LEU A 196 -12.13 6.04 -16.65
CA LEU A 196 -13.38 6.02 -17.41
C LEU A 196 -14.41 5.10 -16.75
N ARG A 197 -13.97 3.97 -16.16
CA ARG A 197 -14.87 3.09 -15.41
C ARG A 197 -15.41 3.76 -14.16
N ARG A 198 -14.58 4.51 -13.42
CA ARG A 198 -15.04 5.31 -12.27
C ARG A 198 -16.11 6.34 -12.68
N LEU A 199 -15.89 7.04 -13.80
CA LEU A 199 -16.89 7.94 -14.36
C LEU A 199 -18.20 7.21 -14.67
N VAL A 200 -18.13 6.05 -15.34
CA VAL A 200 -19.32 5.24 -15.62
C VAL A 200 -20.05 4.88 -14.33
N LEU A 201 -19.34 4.43 -13.30
CA LEU A 201 -19.95 4.06 -12.01
C LEU A 201 -20.72 5.22 -11.38
N LEU A 202 -20.12 6.42 -11.33
CA LEU A 202 -20.78 7.63 -10.80
C LEU A 202 -22.07 7.97 -11.57
N LEU A 203 -22.07 7.74 -12.88
CA LEU A 203 -23.20 8.02 -13.78
C LEU A 203 -24.24 6.88 -13.85
N GLU A 204 -23.97 5.73 -13.22
CA GLU A 204 -24.94 4.63 -13.12
C GLU A 204 -25.80 4.70 -11.85
N GLU A 205 -25.43 5.57 -10.91
CA GLU A 205 -26.17 5.72 -9.66
C GLU A 205 -27.55 6.34 -9.87
N LYS A 206 -28.46 6.05 -8.93
CA LYS A 206 -29.87 6.46 -9.04
C LYS A 206 -30.04 7.98 -8.97
N ASN A 207 -29.21 8.66 -8.18
CA ASN A 207 -29.24 10.09 -7.96
C ASN A 207 -28.12 10.79 -8.74
N LEU A 208 -28.24 10.81 -10.06
CA LEU A 208 -27.25 11.41 -10.97
C LEU A 208 -26.86 12.86 -10.58
N GLU A 209 -27.85 13.66 -10.14
CA GLU A 209 -27.62 15.07 -9.80
C GLU A 209 -26.67 15.27 -8.62
N GLU A 210 -26.72 14.38 -7.62
CA GLU A 210 -25.84 14.42 -6.44
C GLU A 210 -24.38 14.12 -6.82
N ASN A 211 -24.17 13.42 -7.94
CA ASN A 211 -22.86 12.98 -8.40
C ASN A 211 -22.24 13.87 -9.49
N TYR A 212 -22.95 14.90 -9.97
CA TYR A 212 -22.43 15.73 -11.07
C TYR A 212 -21.12 16.43 -10.74
N SER A 213 -20.93 16.87 -9.50
CA SER A 213 -19.67 17.49 -9.06
C SER A 213 -18.51 16.49 -9.19
N GLN A 214 -18.66 15.28 -8.65
CA GLN A 214 -17.64 14.22 -8.73
C GLN A 214 -17.42 13.74 -10.17
N ALA A 215 -18.50 13.62 -10.97
CA ALA A 215 -18.40 13.28 -12.38
C ALA A 215 -17.63 14.35 -13.16
N MET A 216 -17.82 15.64 -12.86
CA MET A 216 -17.09 16.73 -13.49
C MET A 216 -15.60 16.71 -13.09
N GLU A 217 -15.28 16.47 -11.82
CA GLU A 217 -13.89 16.28 -11.38
C GLU A 217 -13.23 15.09 -12.11
N GLN A 218 -13.97 14.01 -12.30
CA GLN A 218 -13.48 12.84 -13.02
C GLN A 218 -13.24 13.17 -14.51
N MET A 219 -14.10 13.98 -15.11
CA MET A 219 -13.91 14.50 -16.48
C MET A 219 -12.69 15.42 -16.61
N ILE A 220 -12.44 16.28 -15.62
CA ILE A 220 -11.25 17.14 -15.58
C ILE A 220 -9.98 16.29 -15.52
N LEU A 221 -9.98 15.22 -14.70
CA LEU A 221 -8.85 14.29 -14.64
C LEU A 221 -8.64 13.57 -15.96
N LEU A 222 -9.69 13.03 -16.58
CA LEU A 222 -9.60 12.38 -17.89
C LEU A 222 -9.03 13.34 -18.94
N HIS A 223 -9.48 14.59 -18.97
CA HIS A 223 -8.95 15.60 -19.88
C HIS A 223 -7.45 15.89 -19.61
N ALA A 224 -7.07 16.06 -18.35
CA ALA A 224 -5.67 16.28 -17.97
C ALA A 224 -4.78 15.08 -18.35
N PHE A 225 -5.28 13.86 -18.13
CA PHE A 225 -4.62 12.61 -18.51
C PHE A 225 -4.40 12.55 -20.02
N ILE A 226 -5.43 12.83 -20.83
CA ILE A 226 -5.33 12.86 -22.29
C ILE A 226 -4.25 13.85 -22.73
N LYS A 227 -4.29 15.09 -22.20
CA LYS A 227 -3.35 16.14 -22.60
C LYS A 227 -1.91 15.80 -22.23
N LYS A 228 -1.66 15.45 -20.95
CA LYS A 228 -0.31 15.12 -20.46
C LYS A 228 0.22 13.83 -21.07
N GLY A 229 -0.62 12.79 -21.13
CA GLY A 229 -0.29 11.49 -21.72
C GLY A 229 0.05 11.61 -23.20
N ARG A 230 -0.73 12.37 -23.99
CA ARG A 230 -0.44 12.61 -25.41
C ARG A 230 0.91 13.31 -25.58
N ALA A 231 1.16 14.39 -24.83
CA ALA A 231 2.42 15.12 -24.90
C ALA A 231 3.62 14.21 -24.59
N HIS A 232 3.54 13.43 -23.51
CA HIS A 232 4.59 12.48 -23.12
C HIS A 232 4.81 11.39 -24.18
N LEU A 233 3.74 10.76 -24.67
CA LEU A 233 3.82 9.73 -25.70
C LEU A 233 4.37 10.25 -27.03
N THR A 234 3.99 11.47 -27.44
CA THR A 234 4.54 12.13 -28.64
C THR A 234 6.03 12.40 -28.49
N ALA A 235 6.48 12.88 -27.32
CA ALA A 235 7.90 13.06 -27.05
C ALA A 235 8.68 11.73 -27.12
N LYS A 236 8.16 10.68 -26.49
CA LYS A 236 8.74 9.31 -26.49
C LYS A 236 8.70 8.64 -27.86
N LEU A 237 7.75 9.02 -28.73
CA LEU A 237 7.70 8.59 -30.12
C LEU A 237 8.78 9.25 -30.98
N ALA A 238 9.06 10.53 -30.71
CA ALA A 238 10.10 11.30 -31.39
C ALA A 238 11.50 10.87 -30.96
N ASP A 239 11.69 10.60 -29.66
CA ASP A 239 12.91 10.04 -29.09
C ASP A 239 12.64 8.73 -28.32
N PRO A 240 12.79 7.56 -28.97
CA PRO A 240 12.60 6.26 -28.33
C PRO A 240 13.62 5.91 -27.25
N GLU A 241 14.71 6.67 -27.11
CA GLU A 241 15.73 6.48 -26.07
C GLU A 241 15.52 7.45 -24.88
N LEU A 242 14.45 8.26 -24.91
CA LEU A 242 14.10 9.15 -23.82
C LEU A 242 13.98 8.34 -22.51
N PRO A 243 14.67 8.74 -21.43
CA PRO A 243 14.57 8.05 -20.16
C PRO A 243 13.13 8.09 -19.63
N LEU A 244 12.81 7.12 -18.76
CA LEU A 244 11.52 7.13 -18.06
C LEU A 244 11.41 8.40 -17.21
N ASP A 245 10.23 9.01 -17.21
CA ASP A 245 9.96 10.16 -16.35
C ASP A 245 9.93 9.72 -14.88
N SER A 246 10.93 10.15 -14.13
CA SER A 246 11.06 9.91 -12.68
C SER A 246 10.51 11.04 -11.81
N GLU A 247 10.15 12.18 -12.42
CA GLU A 247 9.68 13.37 -11.71
C GLU A 247 8.17 13.34 -11.52
N THR A 248 7.44 12.71 -12.43
CA THR A 248 5.98 12.65 -12.41
C THR A 248 5.44 11.22 -12.39
N THR A 249 4.16 11.07 -12.08
CA THR A 249 3.46 9.77 -12.10
C THR A 249 3.01 9.33 -13.50
N ILE A 250 3.39 10.07 -14.55
CA ILE A 250 2.81 9.88 -15.91
C ILE A 250 3.08 8.50 -16.50
N GLU A 251 4.24 7.90 -16.20
CA GLU A 251 4.60 6.56 -16.68
C GLU A 251 3.62 5.50 -16.13
N GLU A 252 3.30 5.56 -14.83
CA GLU A 252 2.32 4.64 -14.21
C GLU A 252 0.92 4.85 -14.77
N TRP A 253 0.53 6.12 -14.94
CA TRP A 253 -0.73 6.52 -15.57
C TRP A 253 -0.89 5.91 -16.98
N LEU A 254 0.20 5.87 -17.75
CA LEU A 254 0.27 5.26 -19.09
C LEU A 254 0.48 3.74 -19.06
N GLY A 255 0.41 3.11 -17.88
CA GLY A 255 0.48 1.66 -17.71
C GLY A 255 1.90 1.09 -17.69
N HIS A 256 2.92 1.91 -17.43
CA HIS A 256 4.25 1.39 -17.07
C HIS A 256 4.21 0.80 -15.66
N ALA A 257 4.75 -0.40 -15.51
CA ALA A 257 4.87 -1.07 -14.22
C ALA A 257 6.33 -1.02 -13.78
N TRP A 258 6.65 -0.06 -12.91
CA TRP A 258 8.01 0.11 -12.37
C TRP A 258 8.55 -1.19 -11.77
N GLN A 259 9.75 -1.56 -12.21
CA GLN A 259 10.52 -2.65 -11.60
C GLN A 259 11.39 -2.09 -10.48
N LEU A 260 11.64 -2.88 -9.42
CA LEU A 260 12.50 -2.47 -8.32
C LEU A 260 13.90 -2.09 -8.78
N SER A 261 14.45 -2.81 -9.78
CA SER A 261 15.73 -2.47 -10.40
C SER A 261 15.71 -1.10 -11.09
N GLU A 262 14.59 -0.73 -11.73
CA GLU A 262 14.46 0.59 -12.36
C GLU A 262 14.46 1.70 -11.30
N LEU A 263 13.74 1.49 -10.18
CA LEU A 263 13.73 2.42 -9.05
C LEU A 263 15.11 2.56 -8.40
N HIS A 264 15.84 1.45 -8.28
CA HIS A 264 17.23 1.46 -7.80
C HIS A 264 18.15 2.23 -8.76
N ASP A 265 18.06 1.99 -10.06
CA ASP A 265 18.92 2.63 -11.07
C ASP A 265 18.74 4.16 -11.12
N ILE A 266 17.53 4.67 -10.83
CA ILE A 266 17.25 6.11 -10.74
C ILE A 266 17.50 6.69 -9.33
N GLY A 267 18.02 5.88 -8.39
CA GLY A 267 18.37 6.33 -7.04
C GLY A 267 17.19 6.47 -6.08
N PHE A 268 16.04 5.88 -6.38
CA PHE A 268 14.84 5.93 -5.53
C PHE A 268 14.82 4.78 -4.52
N VAL A 269 15.94 4.57 -3.84
CA VAL A 269 16.12 3.57 -2.78
C VAL A 269 16.71 4.27 -1.56
N HIS A 270 16.04 4.12 -0.43
CA HIS A 270 16.56 4.52 0.87
C HIS A 270 17.00 3.27 1.64
N ARG A 271 18.20 3.30 2.22
CA ARG A 271 18.79 2.16 2.92
C ARG A 271 18.55 2.26 4.42
N GLU A 272 18.39 1.11 5.07
CA GLU A 272 18.22 1.00 6.52
C GLU A 272 17.06 1.87 7.04
N ALA A 273 15.89 1.74 6.41
CA ALA A 273 14.72 2.52 6.78
C ALA A 273 13.95 1.84 7.92
N GLU A 274 13.45 2.66 8.84
CA GLU A 274 12.54 2.25 9.92
C GLU A 274 11.17 2.88 9.69
N LEU A 275 10.13 2.04 9.68
CA LEU A 275 8.78 2.43 9.33
C LEU A 275 7.81 2.10 10.46
N ILE A 276 6.88 3.02 10.70
CA ILE A 276 5.77 2.83 11.65
C ILE A 276 4.46 2.99 10.89
N GLN A 277 3.62 1.97 10.89
CA GLN A 277 2.30 2.10 10.28
C GLN A 277 1.43 2.98 11.17
N LEU A 278 0.91 4.07 10.60
CA LEU A 278 0.04 4.99 11.32
C LEU A 278 -1.44 4.72 11.03
N ALA A 279 -1.78 4.24 9.84
CA ALA A 279 -3.14 3.84 9.48
C ALA A 279 -3.12 2.71 8.45
N PHE A 280 -4.20 1.95 8.40
CA PHE A 280 -4.41 0.90 7.41
C PHE A 280 -5.88 0.89 6.99
N LEU A 281 -6.14 0.51 5.75
CA LEU A 281 -7.47 0.22 5.28
C LEU A 281 -7.44 -0.80 4.14
N SER A 282 -8.52 -1.58 4.04
CA SER A 282 -8.80 -2.42 2.88
C SER A 282 -10.14 -2.01 2.29
N TYR A 283 -10.17 -1.74 0.98
CA TYR A 283 -11.37 -1.25 0.30
C TYR A 283 -11.57 -1.86 -1.09
N ASP A 284 -12.81 -1.84 -1.56
CA ASP A 284 -13.20 -2.33 -2.88
C ASP A 284 -13.11 -1.20 -3.93
N ASP A 285 -12.05 -1.18 -4.75
CA ASP A 285 -11.96 -0.26 -5.88
C ASP A 285 -12.66 -0.86 -7.11
N LYS A 286 -13.95 -0.58 -7.21
CA LYS A 286 -14.81 -0.99 -8.34
C LYS A 286 -14.33 -0.44 -9.69
N GLY A 287 -13.66 0.72 -9.69
CA GLY A 287 -13.05 1.30 -10.89
C GLY A 287 -11.90 0.45 -11.40
N ARG A 288 -11.07 -0.06 -10.48
CA ARG A 288 -9.97 -0.98 -10.79
C ARG A 288 -10.42 -2.42 -10.99
N GLN A 289 -11.51 -2.82 -10.36
CA GLN A 289 -11.93 -4.22 -10.18
C GLN A 289 -10.94 -5.02 -9.32
N GLU A 290 -10.46 -4.38 -8.27
CA GLU A 290 -9.43 -4.88 -7.36
C GLU A 290 -9.85 -4.55 -5.92
N PHE A 291 -9.61 -5.47 -4.98
CA PHE A 291 -9.49 -5.08 -3.58
C PHE A 291 -8.13 -4.42 -3.40
N VAL A 292 -8.06 -3.36 -2.61
CA VAL A 292 -6.83 -2.61 -2.36
C VAL A 292 -6.57 -2.61 -0.87
N ASP A 293 -5.42 -3.17 -0.48
CA ASP A 293 -4.93 -3.09 0.89
C ASP A 293 -3.87 -1.97 0.93
N GLN A 294 -4.11 -0.98 1.80
CA GLN A 294 -3.32 0.24 1.84
C GLN A 294 -2.89 0.56 3.27
N GLY A 295 -1.59 0.74 3.48
CA GLY A 295 -1.03 1.22 4.73
C GLY A 295 -0.39 2.59 4.55
N TYR A 296 -0.57 3.48 5.53
CA TYR A 296 0.18 4.73 5.66
C TYR A 296 1.29 4.55 6.68
N TRP A 297 2.52 4.87 6.30
CA TRP A 297 3.73 4.58 7.06
C TRP A 297 4.53 5.85 7.26
N LEU A 298 4.84 6.17 8.50
CA LEU A 298 5.85 7.17 8.82
C LEU A 298 7.22 6.54 8.70
N GLU A 299 8.09 7.16 7.92
CA GLU A 299 9.51 6.86 7.95
C GLU A 299 10.21 7.75 8.98
N THR A 300 10.77 7.13 10.02
CA THR A 300 11.23 7.86 11.21
C THR A 300 12.39 8.82 10.94
N SER A 301 13.26 8.46 9.99
CA SER A 301 14.45 9.21 9.61
C SER A 301 14.15 10.47 8.80
N THR A 302 13.13 10.43 7.93
CA THR A 302 12.77 11.57 7.06
C THR A 302 11.56 12.34 7.57
N GLY A 303 10.74 11.73 8.42
CA GLY A 303 9.45 12.27 8.85
C GLY A 303 8.36 12.20 7.77
N GLU A 304 8.64 11.59 6.63
CA GLU A 304 7.68 11.50 5.53
C GLU A 304 6.65 10.42 5.79
N VAL A 305 5.37 10.74 5.56
CA VAL A 305 4.30 9.76 5.52
C VAL A 305 4.20 9.22 4.09
N ASN A 306 4.48 7.94 3.92
CA ASN A 306 4.44 7.21 2.66
C ASN A 306 3.32 6.16 2.68
N ARG A 307 3.07 5.48 1.56
CA ARG A 307 2.03 4.43 1.50
C ARG A 307 2.46 3.13 0.83
N THR A 308 1.95 2.02 1.33
CA THR A 308 1.95 0.74 0.61
C THR A 308 0.64 0.57 -0.13
N LEU A 309 0.68 -0.09 -1.30
CA LEU A 309 -0.50 -0.45 -2.08
C LEU A 309 -0.36 -1.88 -2.58
N GLN A 310 -1.23 -2.74 -2.07
CA GLN A 310 -1.37 -4.13 -2.51
C GLN A 310 -2.69 -4.29 -3.27
N PHE A 311 -2.57 -4.51 -4.58
CA PHE A 311 -3.72 -4.70 -5.46
C PHE A 311 -4.06 -6.19 -5.57
N ARG A 312 -5.32 -6.54 -5.28
CA ARG A 312 -5.85 -7.90 -5.37
C ARG A 312 -7.00 -7.94 -6.40
N PRO A 313 -6.71 -8.16 -7.69
CA PRO A 313 -7.74 -8.24 -8.73
C PRO A 313 -8.78 -9.31 -8.42
N TYR A 314 -10.07 -9.02 -8.59
CA TYR A 314 -11.15 -9.93 -8.17
C TYR A 314 -10.97 -11.39 -8.64
N LYS A 315 -10.49 -11.57 -9.88
CA LYS A 315 -10.29 -12.91 -10.47
C LYS A 315 -9.12 -13.68 -9.85
N ALA A 316 -8.16 -12.98 -9.28
CA ALA A 316 -6.91 -13.53 -8.73
C ALA A 316 -6.79 -13.33 -7.21
N ALA A 317 -7.72 -12.63 -6.56
CA ALA A 317 -7.64 -12.25 -5.15
C ALA A 317 -7.35 -13.44 -4.21
N LYS A 318 -7.95 -14.61 -4.48
CA LYS A 318 -7.71 -15.85 -3.71
C LYS A 318 -6.26 -16.38 -3.75
N PHE A 319 -5.45 -15.92 -4.69
CA PHE A 319 -4.05 -16.33 -4.88
C PHE A 319 -3.05 -15.26 -4.45
N ILE A 320 -3.53 -14.07 -4.08
CA ILE A 320 -2.71 -12.95 -3.66
C ILE A 320 -2.93 -12.79 -2.16
N LYS A 321 -1.83 -12.63 -1.42
CA LYS A 321 -1.89 -12.37 0.01
C LYS A 321 -2.68 -11.09 0.28
N GLU A 322 -3.60 -11.20 1.23
CA GLU A 322 -4.29 -10.08 1.86
C GLU A 322 -3.39 -9.52 2.95
N GLU A 323 -3.14 -8.21 2.88
CA GLU A 323 -2.41 -7.49 3.93
C GLU A 323 -3.38 -7.07 5.04
N ASP A 324 -2.83 -6.78 6.22
CA ASP A 324 -3.56 -6.30 7.39
C ASP A 324 -2.72 -5.23 8.09
N SER A 325 -3.29 -4.65 9.14
CA SER A 325 -2.58 -3.75 10.03
C SER A 325 -1.35 -4.39 10.67
N PHE A 326 -0.35 -3.55 10.89
CA PHE A 326 0.93 -3.90 11.47
C PHE A 326 1.25 -2.92 12.61
N PHE A 327 1.60 -3.43 13.78
CA PHE A 327 1.77 -2.62 15.00
C PHE A 327 3.21 -2.51 15.49
N ASP A 328 4.11 -3.32 14.94
CA ASP A 328 5.53 -3.29 15.25
C ASP A 328 6.27 -2.28 14.36
N ALA A 329 7.46 -1.85 14.78
CA ALA A 329 8.38 -1.13 13.91
C ALA A 329 8.91 -2.09 12.83
N VAL A 330 8.84 -1.66 11.57
CA VAL A 330 9.35 -2.39 10.42
C VAL A 330 10.75 -1.88 10.08
N LEU A 331 11.73 -2.79 10.02
CA LEU A 331 13.11 -2.49 9.66
C LEU A 331 13.39 -3.12 8.30
N VAL A 332 13.79 -2.29 7.33
CA VAL A 332 14.05 -2.70 5.95
C VAL A 332 15.43 -2.26 5.51
N SER A 333 16.21 -3.19 4.95
CA SER A 333 17.53 -2.88 4.39
C SER A 333 17.43 -1.96 3.17
N GLU A 334 16.42 -2.15 2.30
CA GLU A 334 16.19 -1.33 1.12
C GLU A 334 14.70 -0.99 0.96
N LEU A 335 14.40 0.30 1.06
CA LEU A 335 13.08 0.88 0.85
C LEU A 335 13.02 1.55 -0.52
N TYR A 336 12.24 0.98 -1.42
CA TYR A 336 12.04 1.50 -2.77
C TYR A 336 10.90 2.51 -2.79
N ARG A 337 11.11 3.67 -3.40
CA ARG A 337 10.10 4.74 -3.52
C ARG A 337 9.70 4.95 -4.98
N TYR A 338 8.41 4.97 -5.27
CA TYR A 338 7.90 5.22 -6.62
C TYR A 338 7.81 6.72 -6.90
N PRO A 339 7.98 7.19 -8.16
CA PRO A 339 7.78 8.60 -8.51
C PRO A 339 6.45 9.19 -8.02
N GLY A 340 6.43 10.46 -7.64
CA GLY A 340 5.23 11.16 -7.20
C GLY A 340 5.48 12.22 -6.13
N ASP A 341 4.39 12.88 -5.74
CA ASP A 341 4.35 13.99 -4.78
C ASP A 341 4.18 13.47 -3.33
N ILE A 342 3.35 14.09 -2.48
CA ILE A 342 3.14 13.66 -1.08
C ILE A 342 2.56 12.23 -1.04
N ASN A 343 2.93 11.48 0.00
CA ASN A 343 2.52 10.09 0.21
C ASN A 343 2.90 9.18 -0.96
N ARG A 344 4.19 9.20 -1.31
CA ARG A 344 4.75 8.34 -2.35
C ARG A 344 4.48 6.88 -2.01
N ARG A 345 4.21 6.11 -3.06
CA ARG A 345 4.13 4.66 -2.91
C ARG A 345 5.52 4.14 -2.56
N ILE A 346 5.58 3.24 -1.59
CA ILE A 346 6.80 2.56 -1.16
C ILE A 346 6.64 1.06 -1.25
N ARG A 347 7.78 0.35 -1.35
CA ARG A 347 7.84 -1.10 -1.40
C ARG A 347 9.19 -1.61 -0.85
N TRP A 348 9.15 -2.78 -0.25
CA TRP A 348 10.33 -3.55 0.16
C TRP A 348 10.11 -5.02 -0.21
N GLU A 349 11.20 -5.80 -0.25
CA GLU A 349 11.12 -7.25 -0.52
C GLU A 349 11.16 -8.10 0.75
N ALA A 350 11.89 -7.64 1.75
CA ALA A 350 12.15 -8.36 2.99
C ALA A 350 12.15 -7.36 4.16
N MET A 351 11.82 -7.84 5.36
CA MET A 351 11.80 -7.00 6.57
C MET A 351 12.09 -7.82 7.81
N THR A 352 12.58 -7.14 8.85
CA THR A 352 12.45 -7.59 10.24
C THR A 352 11.50 -6.68 10.99
N ALA A 353 11.07 -7.11 12.18
CA ALA A 353 10.19 -6.32 13.02
C ALA A 353 10.60 -6.41 14.49
N ARG A 354 10.32 -5.33 15.22
CA ARG A 354 10.51 -5.24 16.68
C ARG A 354 9.35 -4.46 17.30
N PRO A 355 9.02 -4.69 18.57
CA PRO A 355 8.06 -3.83 19.28
C PRO A 355 8.46 -2.34 19.20
N LEU A 356 7.46 -1.47 19.18
CA LEU A 356 7.67 -0.03 19.26
C LEU A 356 8.29 0.34 20.62
N SER A 357 9.32 1.18 20.56
CA SER A 357 10.01 1.77 21.71
C SER A 357 9.54 3.20 21.96
N GLU A 358 9.86 3.77 23.12
CA GLU A 358 9.55 5.18 23.42
C GLU A 358 10.17 6.14 22.40
N GLN A 359 11.37 5.83 21.88
CA GLN A 359 12.05 6.64 20.86
C GLN A 359 11.29 6.68 19.53
N ASP A 360 10.56 5.63 19.18
CA ASP A 360 9.73 5.59 17.98
C ASP A 360 8.57 6.58 18.09
N TYR A 361 7.91 6.62 19.26
CA TYR A 361 6.85 7.59 19.54
C TYR A 361 7.39 9.03 19.58
N GLU A 362 8.54 9.27 20.21
CA GLU A 362 9.21 10.58 20.16
C GLU A 362 9.48 11.04 18.73
N SER A 363 9.85 10.11 17.85
CA SER A 363 10.07 10.40 16.43
C SER A 363 8.77 10.80 15.72
N ILE A 364 7.64 10.14 16.03
CA ILE A 364 6.31 10.57 15.55
C ILE A 364 6.00 11.99 16.03
N HIS A 365 6.17 12.26 17.33
CA HIS A 365 5.89 13.56 17.94
C HIS A 365 6.70 14.70 17.30
N LYS A 366 7.98 14.43 17.04
CA LYS A 366 8.92 15.38 16.42
C LYS A 366 8.57 15.70 14.97
N ASN A 367 8.13 14.71 14.20
CA ASN A 367 7.87 14.85 12.77
C ASN A 367 6.49 15.41 12.44
N ALA A 368 5.61 15.58 13.43
CA ALA A 368 4.29 16.17 13.21
C ALA A 368 4.37 17.68 12.91
N HIS A 369 3.69 18.11 11.84
CA HIS A 369 3.64 19.52 11.47
C HIS A 369 2.82 20.35 12.47
N ARG A 370 3.39 21.44 12.99
CA ARG A 370 2.73 22.32 13.98
C ARG A 370 1.97 23.52 13.40
N SER A 371 2.14 23.80 12.11
CA SER A 371 1.54 24.95 11.41
C SER A 371 0.51 24.48 10.40
N PHE A 372 -0.78 24.72 10.66
CA PHE A 372 -1.83 24.36 9.71
C PHE A 372 -1.73 25.17 8.42
N ALA A 373 -1.30 26.44 8.49
CA ALA A 373 -1.07 27.26 7.31
C ALA A 373 -0.11 26.61 6.31
N ASP A 374 1.01 26.07 6.79
CA ASP A 374 2.02 25.44 5.95
C ASP A 374 1.53 24.10 5.38
N VAL A 375 0.85 23.30 6.19
CA VAL A 375 0.25 22.03 5.75
C VAL A 375 -0.80 22.29 4.67
N ILE A 376 -1.72 23.22 4.90
CA ILE A 376 -2.77 23.58 3.92
C ILE A 376 -2.14 24.10 2.62
N LYS A 377 -1.03 24.86 2.69
CA LYS A 377 -0.31 25.32 1.50
C LYS A 377 0.27 24.14 0.70
N GLN A 378 0.89 23.16 1.38
CA GLN A 378 1.44 21.97 0.74
C GLN A 378 0.32 21.13 0.08
N VAL A 379 -0.75 20.85 0.82
CA VAL A 379 -1.94 20.13 0.34
C VAL A 379 -2.54 20.83 -0.88
N LYS A 380 -2.81 22.13 -0.79
CA LYS A 380 -3.34 22.91 -1.93
C LYS A 380 -2.41 22.88 -3.13
N ASN A 381 -1.09 22.85 -2.92
CA ASN A 381 -0.15 22.78 -4.04
C ASN A 381 -0.22 21.44 -4.76
N GLN A 382 -0.36 20.34 -4.03
CA GLN A 382 -0.59 19.02 -4.62
C GLN A 382 -1.93 18.94 -5.36
N LEU A 383 -3.01 19.46 -4.77
CA LEU A 383 -4.34 19.42 -5.37
C LEU A 383 -4.45 20.22 -6.67
N LYS A 384 -3.46 21.07 -7.00
CA LYS A 384 -3.37 21.71 -8.33
C LYS A 384 -2.98 20.73 -9.43
N ASN A 385 -2.34 19.60 -9.11
CA ASN A 385 -1.99 18.58 -10.07
C ASN A 385 -3.17 17.62 -10.29
N PRO A 386 -3.87 17.64 -11.44
CA PRO A 386 -5.08 16.83 -11.62
C PRO A 386 -4.82 15.32 -11.68
N LEU A 387 -3.56 14.92 -11.90
CA LEU A 387 -3.11 13.52 -11.91
C LEU A 387 -2.41 13.11 -10.60
N GLY A 388 -2.30 14.04 -9.64
CA GLY A 388 -1.79 13.77 -8.31
C GLY A 388 -2.85 13.08 -7.45
N ASP A 389 -2.42 12.60 -6.28
CA ASP A 389 -3.37 12.07 -5.31
C ASP A 389 -4.27 13.20 -4.77
N ARG A 390 -5.57 12.92 -4.74
CA ARG A 390 -6.61 13.84 -4.26
C ARG A 390 -6.83 13.76 -2.76
N HIS A 391 -6.22 12.78 -2.09
CA HIS A 391 -6.36 12.56 -0.66
C HIS A 391 -5.00 12.60 0.07
N PRO A 392 -4.28 13.75 0.07
CA PRO A 392 -3.02 13.86 0.79
C PRO A 392 -3.23 13.57 2.28
N VAL A 393 -2.33 12.79 2.87
CA VAL A 393 -2.33 12.43 4.28
C VAL A 393 -1.13 13.06 4.96
N MET A 394 -1.40 13.79 6.04
CA MET A 394 -0.38 14.56 6.77
C MET A 394 -0.44 14.21 8.25
N LEU A 395 0.72 14.14 8.88
CA LEU A 395 0.84 14.07 10.33
C LEU A 395 0.94 15.49 10.89
N VAL A 396 -0.03 15.90 11.70
CA VAL A 396 -0.08 17.24 12.27
C VAL A 396 -0.11 17.18 13.80
N HIS A 397 0.42 18.20 14.45
CA HIS A 397 0.19 18.44 15.86
C HIS A 397 -1.09 19.26 16.02
N VAL A 398 -1.90 18.87 17.01
CA VAL A 398 -3.19 19.47 17.32
C VAL A 398 -3.15 19.92 18.77
N SER A 399 -3.37 21.21 18.99
CA SER A 399 -3.48 21.76 20.34
C SER A 399 -4.76 21.27 21.01
N ARG A 400 -5.87 21.26 20.27
CA ARG A 400 -7.18 20.80 20.77
C ARG A 400 -8.12 20.36 19.64
N ILE A 401 -8.88 19.31 19.89
CA ILE A 401 -10.05 18.89 19.10
C ILE A 401 -11.31 19.25 19.90
N GLN A 402 -12.27 19.88 19.24
CA GLN A 402 -13.52 20.30 19.88
C GLN A 402 -14.70 20.24 18.91
N GLU A 403 -15.89 20.14 19.46
CA GLU A 403 -17.15 20.30 18.74
C GLU A 403 -17.51 21.79 18.68
N SER A 404 -17.92 22.26 17.52
CA SER A 404 -18.42 23.62 17.30
C SER A 404 -19.86 23.76 17.80
N GLU A 405 -20.35 25.00 17.88
CA GLU A 405 -21.76 25.27 18.26
C GLU A 405 -22.77 24.63 17.29
N GLU A 406 -22.36 24.36 16.05
CA GLU A 406 -23.16 23.72 15.01
C GLU A 406 -23.06 22.19 15.02
N GLY A 407 -22.36 21.60 16.00
CA GLY A 407 -22.17 20.15 16.12
C GLY A 407 -21.11 19.56 15.19
N GLN A 408 -20.25 20.40 14.59
CA GLN A 408 -19.16 19.97 13.71
C GLN A 408 -17.86 19.86 14.49
N PHE A 409 -17.06 18.84 14.22
CA PHE A 409 -15.73 18.74 14.84
C PHE A 409 -14.71 19.62 14.11
N VAL A 410 -13.88 20.31 14.89
CA VAL A 410 -12.73 21.07 14.41
C VAL A 410 -11.51 20.76 15.26
N CYS A 411 -10.33 20.80 14.65
CA CYS A 411 -9.08 20.83 15.38
C CYS A 411 -8.40 22.20 15.26
N LEU A 412 -7.62 22.55 16.28
CA LEU A 412 -6.89 23.80 16.41
C LEU A 412 -5.39 23.51 16.39
N ASP A 413 -4.61 24.37 15.74
CA ASP A 413 -3.16 24.42 15.94
C ASP A 413 -2.79 25.33 17.12
N GLU A 414 -1.49 25.52 17.36
CA GLU A 414 -0.96 26.36 18.45
C GLU A 414 -1.27 27.85 18.26
N ASN A 415 -1.52 28.27 17.02
CA ASN A 415 -1.84 29.66 16.67
C ASN A 415 -3.36 29.92 16.66
N GLY A 416 -4.17 28.91 17.01
CA GLY A 416 -5.63 28.96 16.99
C GLY A 416 -6.23 28.85 15.58
N GLN A 417 -5.45 28.47 14.57
CA GLN A 417 -5.98 28.19 13.25
C GLN A 417 -6.80 26.90 13.27
N GLN A 418 -7.96 26.93 12.63
CA GLN A 418 -8.89 25.80 12.61
C GLN A 418 -8.74 24.96 11.35
N LEU A 419 -8.95 23.66 11.50
CA LEU A 419 -9.16 22.71 10.43
C LEU A 419 -10.44 21.91 10.71
N GLN A 420 -11.37 21.91 9.75
CA GLN A 420 -12.65 21.22 9.88
C GLN A 420 -12.48 19.71 9.70
N LEU A 421 -13.00 18.96 10.67
CA LEU A 421 -12.97 17.50 10.65
C LEU A 421 -14.27 16.95 10.05
N GLU A 422 -14.13 16.24 8.94
CA GLU A 422 -15.25 15.62 8.23
C GLU A 422 -14.77 14.35 7.53
N ASP A 423 -15.67 13.38 7.31
CA ASP A 423 -15.31 12.15 6.62
C ASP A 423 -15.18 12.35 5.10
N THR A 424 -14.18 11.71 4.51
CA THR A 424 -14.01 11.69 3.06
C THR A 424 -15.07 10.81 2.41
N LYS A 425 -15.49 11.17 1.19
CA LYS A 425 -16.45 10.35 0.43
C LYS A 425 -15.80 9.11 -0.18
N TYR A 426 -14.47 9.08 -0.26
CA TYR A 426 -13.73 8.13 -1.08
C TYR A 426 -13.73 6.69 -0.54
N TYR A 427 -13.56 6.52 0.78
CA TYR A 427 -13.46 5.18 1.39
C TYR A 427 -14.78 4.69 2.03
N GLY A 428 -15.76 5.57 2.23
CA GLY A 428 -17.06 5.20 2.80
C GLY A 428 -17.01 4.77 4.27
N CYS A 429 -15.93 5.10 4.99
CA CYS A 429 -15.74 4.80 6.40
C CYS A 429 -15.79 6.08 7.22
N SER A 430 -16.69 6.14 8.20
CA SER A 430 -16.80 7.28 9.12
C SER A 430 -15.85 7.12 10.30
N THR A 431 -15.01 8.14 10.50
CA THR A 431 -14.06 8.27 11.61
C THR A 431 -14.41 9.43 12.52
N VAL A 432 -15.04 10.48 11.99
CA VAL A 432 -15.46 11.65 12.79
C VAL A 432 -16.54 11.26 13.80
N SER A 433 -17.43 10.32 13.44
CA SER A 433 -18.44 9.78 14.35
C SER A 433 -17.86 9.04 15.56
N LEU A 434 -16.57 8.69 15.54
CA LEU A 434 -15.88 8.04 16.66
C LEU A 434 -15.31 9.05 17.67
N LEU A 435 -15.12 10.32 17.31
CA LEU A 435 -14.54 11.35 18.17
C LEU A 435 -15.25 11.52 19.53
N PRO A 436 -16.60 11.43 19.64
CA PRO A 436 -17.29 11.48 20.93
C PRO A 436 -16.87 10.36 21.92
N TYR A 437 -16.35 9.24 21.41
CA TYR A 437 -15.93 8.09 22.22
C TYR A 437 -14.43 8.09 22.53
N VAL A 438 -13.68 9.03 21.95
CA VAL A 438 -12.24 9.17 22.21
C VAL A 438 -12.03 9.70 23.64
N PRO A 439 -11.09 9.12 24.43
CA PRO A 439 -10.77 9.63 25.75
C PRO A 439 -10.38 11.12 25.69
N LYS A 440 -10.92 11.94 26.60
CA LYS A 440 -10.66 13.40 26.60
C LYS A 440 -9.16 13.76 26.59
N ALA A 441 -8.33 12.96 27.24
CA ALA A 441 -6.87 13.14 27.25
C ALA A 441 -6.23 13.06 25.85
N MET A 442 -6.85 12.34 24.91
CA MET A 442 -6.41 12.19 23.51
C MET A 442 -6.97 13.29 22.59
N LEU A 443 -7.73 14.26 23.11
CA LEU A 443 -8.30 15.37 22.33
C LEU A 443 -7.54 16.69 22.53
N GLU A 444 -6.49 16.70 23.35
CA GLU A 444 -5.70 17.89 23.67
C GLU A 444 -4.21 17.53 23.55
N ASP A 445 -3.41 18.42 22.95
CA ASP A 445 -1.98 18.27 22.74
C ASP A 445 -1.60 16.87 22.22
N VAL A 446 -2.00 16.60 20.98
CA VAL A 446 -1.97 15.27 20.37
C VAL A 446 -1.43 15.35 18.94
N GLN A 447 -0.82 14.27 18.47
CA GLN A 447 -0.47 14.10 17.06
C GLN A 447 -1.64 13.42 16.36
N LEU A 448 -2.07 14.02 15.26
CA LEU A 448 -3.20 13.56 14.47
C LEU A 448 -2.74 13.28 13.05
N LEU A 449 -2.87 12.03 12.61
CA LEU A 449 -2.81 11.71 11.19
C LEU A 449 -4.14 12.11 10.56
N VAL A 450 -4.12 12.98 9.54
CA VAL A 450 -5.32 13.45 8.85
C VAL A 450 -5.22 13.24 7.35
N MET A 451 -6.36 12.94 6.72
CA MET A 451 -6.51 12.85 5.28
C MET A 451 -7.32 14.04 4.76
N PHE A 452 -6.74 14.79 3.83
CA PHE A 452 -7.41 15.96 3.26
C PHE A 452 -8.28 15.58 2.07
N GLU A 453 -9.43 16.24 1.92
CA GLU A 453 -10.23 16.20 0.69
C GLU A 453 -10.73 17.63 0.41
N HIS A 454 -10.69 18.05 -0.86
CA HIS A 454 -11.31 19.29 -1.28
C HIS A 454 -12.70 19.01 -1.86
N GLN A 455 -13.73 19.38 -1.12
CA GLN A 455 -15.12 19.30 -1.55
C GLN A 455 -15.43 20.47 -2.50
N GLN A 456 -15.45 20.19 -3.81
CA GLN A 456 -15.64 21.22 -4.85
C GLN A 456 -17.01 21.90 -4.80
N ASP A 457 -18.05 21.15 -4.45
CA ASP A 457 -19.43 21.63 -4.30
C ASP A 457 -19.54 22.70 -3.21
N ARG A 458 -18.78 22.54 -2.12
CA ARG A 458 -18.74 23.51 -1.00
C ARG A 458 -17.58 24.50 -1.09
N GLY A 459 -16.60 24.27 -1.97
CA GLY A 459 -15.37 25.04 -2.03
C GLY A 459 -14.54 24.94 -0.75
N GLN A 460 -14.67 23.84 0.01
CA GLN A 460 -14.06 23.67 1.33
C GLN A 460 -13.00 22.59 1.32
N LEU A 461 -11.94 22.80 2.12
CA LEU A 461 -10.92 21.79 2.37
C LEU A 461 -11.21 21.20 3.74
N ILE A 462 -11.53 19.91 3.78
CA ILE A 462 -11.81 19.16 5.01
C ILE A 462 -10.65 18.23 5.33
N ALA A 463 -10.61 17.70 6.55
CA ALA A 463 -9.65 16.72 6.98
C ALA A 463 -10.31 15.58 7.77
N GLN A 464 -10.19 14.35 7.30
CA GLN A 464 -10.66 13.18 8.02
C GLN A 464 -9.59 12.72 9.02
N PRO A 465 -9.92 12.60 10.32
CA PRO A 465 -8.98 12.11 11.33
C PRO A 465 -8.80 10.60 11.19
N LEU A 466 -7.55 10.15 11.04
CA LEU A 466 -7.23 8.73 10.85
C LEU A 466 -6.71 8.08 12.13
N THR A 467 -5.78 8.74 12.82
CA THR A 467 -5.07 8.18 13.98
C THR A 467 -4.67 9.28 14.95
N LEU A 468 -4.97 9.09 16.23
CA LEU A 468 -4.57 9.95 17.34
C LEU A 468 -3.39 9.32 18.08
N ILE A 469 -2.36 10.11 18.41
CA ILE A 469 -1.12 9.60 19.02
C ILE A 469 -0.71 10.54 20.15
N LYS A 470 -0.60 10.01 21.37
CA LYS A 470 -0.18 10.76 22.56
C LYS A 470 0.68 9.90 23.47
N GLY A 471 1.90 10.36 23.76
CA GLY A 471 2.89 9.53 24.45
C GLY A 471 3.07 8.21 23.71
N THR A 472 2.91 7.08 24.40
CA THR A 472 3.01 5.74 23.81
C THR A 472 1.67 5.18 23.33
N ASP A 473 0.58 5.94 23.41
CA ASP A 473 -0.75 5.50 22.98
C ASP A 473 -1.01 5.90 21.53
N MET A 474 -1.40 4.92 20.70
CA MET A 474 -1.81 5.12 19.31
C MET A 474 -3.23 4.57 19.10
N LEU A 475 -4.19 5.46 18.86
CA LEU A 475 -5.59 5.12 18.61
C LEU A 475 -5.92 5.33 17.13
N ARG A 476 -5.98 4.23 16.37
CA ARG A 476 -6.40 4.23 14.96
C ARG A 476 -7.92 4.28 14.87
N LEU A 477 -8.45 5.36 14.29
CA LEU A 477 -9.87 5.53 13.98
C LEU A 477 -10.22 4.84 12.65
N LEU A 478 -9.27 4.80 11.71
CA LEU A 478 -9.35 4.02 10.48
C LEU A 478 -8.41 2.81 10.61
N TYR A 479 -9.00 1.61 10.64
CA TYR A 479 -8.31 0.33 10.84
C TYR A 479 -8.92 -0.78 9.97
#